data_AF-A0A3C0NRS2-F1
#
_entry.id   AF-A0A3C0NRS2-F1
#
_cell.length_a   1.000
_cell.length_b   1.000
_cell.length_c   1.000
_cell.angle_alpha   90.00
_cell.angle_beta   90.00
_cell.angle_gamma   90.00
#
_symmetry.space_group_name_H-M   'P 1'
#
loop_
_entity.id
_entity.type
_entity.pdbx_description
1 polymer ?
#
loop_
_entity_poly.entity_id
_entity_poly.type
_entity_poly.pdbx_seq_one_letter_code
_entity_poly.pdbx_strand_id
1 'polypeptide(L)' 'MQVMPFWVKSIGNSEHNLFDMRLNLRYGCTILRHYLDIEHGDYYRALGRYNGSLGKPAYPSMVVGAWKKYWSYTKYS' A
#
# COMPACT_ATOMS: atom_id res chain seq x y z
N MET A 1 -2.60 0.81 -7.65
CA MET A 1 -2.17 -0.04 -6.51
C MET A 1 -3.15 -1.17 -6.16
N GLN A 2 -4.00 -1.66 -7.08
CA GLN A 2 -4.94 -2.79 -6.84
C GLN A 2 -5.79 -2.63 -5.55
N VAL A 3 -6.29 -1.42 -5.32
CA VAL A 3 -7.15 -1.12 -4.16
C VAL A 3 -8.39 -2.00 -4.21
N MET A 4 -8.72 -2.65 -3.10
CA MET A 4 -9.91 -3.49 -3.01
C MET A 4 -11.19 -2.64 -3.06
N PRO A 5 -12.22 -3.00 -3.86
CA PRO A 5 -13.42 -2.18 -4.06
C PRO A 5 -14.22 -1.82 -2.80
N PHE A 6 -14.10 -2.63 -1.73
CA PHE A 6 -14.80 -2.32 -0.48
C PHE A 6 -14.35 -0.97 0.12
N TRP A 7 -13.11 -0.54 -0.11
CA TRP A 7 -12.63 0.76 0.37
C TRP A 7 -13.40 1.94 -0.22
N VAL A 8 -13.88 1.84 -1.46
CA VAL A 8 -14.76 2.86 -2.05
C VAL A 8 -16.07 2.96 -1.27
N LYS A 9 -16.60 1.80 -0.82
CA LYS A 9 -17.83 1.74 -0.01
C LYS A 9 -17.60 2.25 1.41
N SER A 10 -16.39 2.12 1.95
CA SER A 10 -16.06 2.47 3.34
C SER A 10 -15.64 3.92 3.55
N ILE A 11 -14.79 4.47 2.67
CA ILE A 11 -14.18 5.80 2.84
C ILE A 11 -14.31 6.70 1.59
N GLY A 12 -15.07 6.23 0.60
CA GLY A 12 -15.20 6.86 -0.70
C GLY A 12 -16.53 7.53 -0.96
N ASN A 13 -16.75 7.84 -2.24
CA ASN A 13 -18.01 8.30 -2.81
C ASN A 13 -18.46 7.26 -3.85
N SER A 14 -19.77 7.07 -4.02
CA SER A 14 -20.37 6.25 -5.08
C SER A 14 -19.91 6.60 -6.50
N GLU A 15 -19.45 7.83 -6.73
CA GLU A 15 -18.91 8.27 -8.02
C GLU A 15 -17.43 7.89 -8.23
N HIS A 16 -16.73 7.44 -7.19
CA HIS A 16 -15.31 7.11 -7.31
C HIS A 16 -15.11 5.80 -8.09
N ASN A 17 -14.43 5.91 -9.23
CA ASN A 17 -14.08 4.78 -10.08
C ASN A 17 -12.60 4.39 -9.89
N LEU A 18 -12.33 3.17 -9.40
CA LEU A 18 -10.97 2.67 -9.22
C LEU A 18 -10.24 2.33 -10.54
N PHE A 19 -10.92 2.35 -11.69
CA PHE A 19 -10.27 2.31 -13.00
C PHE A 19 -9.58 3.64 -13.35
N ASP A 20 -9.95 4.76 -12.71
CA ASP A 20 -9.18 6.00 -12.81
C ASP A 20 -7.85 5.83 -12.05
N MET A 21 -6.75 5.97 -12.79
CA MET A 21 -5.40 5.77 -12.28
C MET A 21 -5.06 6.71 -11.11
N ARG A 22 -5.48 7.98 -11.18
CA ARG A 22 -5.16 8.99 -10.15
C ARG A 22 -5.94 8.70 -8.87
N LEU A 23 -7.22 8.36 -8.99
CA LEU A 23 -8.02 7.92 -7.84
C LEU A 23 -7.43 6.64 -7.25
N ASN A 24 -7.11 5.64 -8.06
CA ASN A 24 -6.53 4.38 -7.60
C ASN A 24 -5.21 4.59 -6.83
N LEU A 25 -4.33 5.48 -7.32
CA LEU A 25 -3.09 5.85 -6.63
C LEU A 25 -3.36 6.60 -5.33
N ARG A 26 -4.28 7.58 -5.32
CA ARG A 26 -4.63 8.33 -4.10
C ARG A 26 -5.18 7.41 -3.01
N TYR A 27 -6.12 6.53 -3.36
CA TYR A 27 -6.63 5.54 -2.42
C TYR A 27 -5.51 4.63 -1.91
N GLY A 28 -4.70 4.07 -2.81
CA GLY A 28 -3.63 3.16 -2.44
C GLY A 28 -2.63 3.78 -1.47
N CYS A 29 -2.16 5.00 -1.75
CA CYS A 29 -1.25 5.73 -0.87
C CYS A 29 -1.89 6.07 0.48
N THR A 30 -3.16 6.49 0.49
CA THR A 30 -3.87 6.86 1.72
C THR A 30 -4.08 5.65 2.63
N ILE A 31 -4.53 4.52 2.07
CA ILE A 31 -4.75 3.28 2.81
C ILE A 31 -3.41 2.72 3.33
N LEU A 32 -2.36 2.74 2.51
CA LEU A 32 -1.05 2.28 2.94
C LEU A 32 -0.49 3.16 4.07
N ARG A 33 -0.63 4.49 3.99
CA ARG A 33 -0.23 5.40 5.06
C ARG A 33 -1.00 5.10 6.35
N HIS A 34 -2.32 4.93 6.27
CA HIS A 34 -3.13 4.57 7.42
C HIS A 34 -2.63 3.29 8.11
N TYR A 35 -2.26 2.27 7.34
CA TYR A 35 -1.70 1.04 7.91
C TYR A 35 -0.28 1.21 8.46
N LEU A 36 0.53 2.08 7.88
CA LEU A 36 1.84 2.43 8.45
C LEU A 36 1.67 3.14 9.80
N ASP A 37 0.68 4.02 9.94
CA ASP A 37 0.40 4.70 11.20
C ASP A 37 -0.06 3.69 12.28
N ILE A 38 -0.95 2.75 11.92
CA ILE A 38 -1.40 1.67 12.82
C ILE A 38 -0.26 0.75 13.24
N GLU A 39 0.64 0.42 12.31
CA GLU A 39 1.75 -0.51 12.55
C GLU A 39 3.04 0.20 12.96
N HIS A 40 2.95 1.48 13.35
CA HIS A 40 4.07 2.27 13.87
C HIS A 40 5.31 2.27 12.96
N GLY A 41 5.09 2.34 11.64
CA GLY A 41 6.15 2.33 10.63
C GLY A 41 6.67 0.94 10.24
N ASP A 42 6.12 -0.15 10.79
CA ASP A 42 6.44 -1.50 10.33
C ASP A 42 5.83 -1.75 8.94
N TYR A 43 6.66 -1.56 7.91
CA TYR A 43 6.29 -1.80 6.52
C TYR A 43 5.82 -3.23 6.25
N TYR A 44 6.40 -4.22 6.93
CA TYR A 44 6.05 -5.62 6.69
C TYR A 44 4.62 -5.88 7.15
N ARG A 45 4.27 -5.43 8.35
CA ARG A 45 2.91 -5.55 8.89
C ARG A 45 1.91 -4.68 8.14
N ALA A 46 2.28 -3.45 7.78
CA ALA A 46 1.42 -2.55 7.02
C ALA A 46 1.09 -3.10 5.61
N LEU A 47 2.07 -3.63 4.88
CA LEU A 47 1.86 -4.27 3.58
C LEU A 47 1.01 -5.54 3.70
N GLY A 48 1.20 -6.31 4.78
CA GLY A 48 0.34 -7.46 5.09
C GLY A 48 -1.11 -7.05 5.27
N ARG A 49 -1.40 -5.96 6.01
CA ARG A 49 -2.77 -5.43 6.12
C ARG A 49 -3.32 -4.90 4.81
N TYR A 50 -2.51 -4.15 4.06
CA TYR A 50 -2.91 -3.58 2.78
C TYR A 50 -3.40 -4.63 1.79
N ASN A 51 -2.68 -5.76 1.71
CA ASN A 51 -3.01 -6.87 0.82
C ASN A 51 -4.03 -7.87 1.40
N GLY A 52 -4.27 -7.87 2.72
CA GLY A 52 -5.11 -8.87 3.39
C GLY A 52 -4.39 -10.16 3.77
N SER A 53 -3.06 -10.11 3.87
CA SER A 53 -2.18 -11.23 4.18
C SER A 53 -1.39 -11.02 5.48
N LEU A 54 -1.99 -10.35 6.49
CA LEU A 54 -1.34 -10.04 7.77
C LEU A 54 -0.66 -11.28 8.38
N GLY A 55 0.62 -11.14 8.72
CA GLY A 55 1.45 -12.23 9.26
C GLY A 55 2.09 -13.15 8.21
N LYS A 56 1.69 -13.07 6.93
CA LYS A 56 2.28 -13.87 5.85
C LYS A 56 3.42 -13.10 5.16
N PRO A 57 4.61 -13.71 4.96
CA PRO A 57 5.78 -13.03 4.40
C PRO A 57 5.75 -12.79 2.91
N ALA A 58 5.02 -13.60 2.14
CA ALA A 58 5.19 -13.64 0.69
C ALA A 58 5.00 -12.26 0.02
N TYR A 59 3.88 -11.59 0.31
CA TYR A 59 3.57 -10.30 -0.30
C TYR A 59 4.48 -9.17 0.22
N PRO A 60 4.63 -8.96 1.54
CA PRO A 60 5.53 -7.92 2.05
C PRO A 60 6.98 -8.08 1.58
N SER A 61 7.52 -9.30 1.62
CA SER A 61 8.90 -9.58 1.20
C SER A 61 9.11 -9.30 -0.29
N MET A 62 8.13 -9.63 -1.15
CA MET A 62 8.20 -9.32 -2.57
C MET A 62 8.24 -7.81 -2.82
N VAL A 63 7.37 -7.05 -2.16
CA VAL A 63 7.30 -5.58 -2.32
C VAL A 63 8.56 -4.91 -1.80
N VAL A 64 9.01 -5.26 -0.58
CA VAL A 64 10.22 -4.69 0.03
C VAL A 64 11.47 -5.09 -0.76
N GLY A 65 11.53 -6.33 -1.25
CA GLY A 65 12.62 -6.81 -2.10
C GLY A 65 12.73 -6.01 -3.40
N ALA A 66 11.62 -5.80 -4.10
CA ALA A 66 11.58 -4.96 -5.30
C ALA A 66 11.98 -3.51 -4.99
N TRP A 67 11.43 -2.92 -3.92
CA TRP A 67 11.78 -1.56 -3.51
C TRP A 67 13.29 -1.38 -3.28
N LYS A 68 13.90 -2.25 -2.46
CA LYS A 68 15.34 -2.19 -2.15
C LYS A 68 16.22 -2.45 -3.37
N LYS A 69 15.78 -3.30 -4.31
CA LYS A 69 16.54 -3.64 -5.52
C LYS A 69 16.62 -2.48 -6.51
N TYR A 70 15.53 -1.73 -6.68
CA TYR A 70 15.39 -0.76 -7.78
C TYR A 70 15.47 0.70 -7.32
N TRP A 71 15.28 0.99 -6.02
CA TRP A 71 15.31 2.35 -5.47
C TRP A 71 16.28 2.45 -4.29
N SER A 72 17.56 2.18 -4.53
CA SER A 72 18.64 2.56 -3.61
C SER A 72 18.96 4.04 -3.78
N TYR A 73 18.81 4.83 -2.72
CA TYR A 73 19.31 6.20 -2.72
C TYR A 73 20.83 6.14 -2.50
N THR A 74 21.62 6.25 -3.58
CA THR A 74 23.06 6.46 -3.45
C THR A 74 23.25 7.85 -2.83
N LYS A 75 23.52 7.91 -1.53
CA LYS A 75 24.03 9.14 -0.92
C LYS A 75 25.40 9.37 -1.52
N TYR A 76 25.57 10.43 -2.31
CA TYR A 76 26.90 10.94 -2.62
C TYR A 76 27.54 11.35 -1.29
N SER A 77 28.59 10.64 -0.90
CA SER A 77 29.45 10.96 0.25
C SER A 77 30.40 12.10 -0.10
#